data_AF-A0A8S3I1V2-F1
#
_entry.id   AF-A0A8S3I1V2-F1
#
_cell.length_a   1.000
_cell.length_b   1.000
_cell.length_c   1.000
_cell.angle_alpha   90.00
_cell.angle_beta   90.00
_cell.angle_gamma   90.00
#
_symmetry.space_group_name_H-M   'P 1'
#
loop_
_entity.id
_entity.type
_entity.pdbx_description
1 polymer ?
#
loop_
_entity_poly.entity_id
_entity_poly.type
_entity_poly.pdbx_seq_one_letter_code
_entity_poly.pdbx_strand_id
1 'polypeptide(L)'
;MKPTQFVEFGSFRPGHRLQWWNLLVVLEMDSLPIAEESVAILIMHSILQYGPVAMDCNPANNSWCPEAHEQLLDDHFIDELITRLDHRLDDCEINWQNELVLVIVTMITMRMLTICNSSKQNRIVYLAIKCRRIGENWIDLISENIQIISSSAFNEIEKLRLKIVIVGISCILTFSTHSDRIDCLLSSNEHMLSLLKAANTIHDNIILNKNASNMSTFVRNIMRYSERILVMVQPTVAEFLQKTSYESLNDFVTNYWAVIRTKGAMKSKWKKRRLDSYDGWYDSQYESRCISIDCIRGTFLVDRMTIDFLPEKITTDALFVRVFGNC
;
A
#
# COMPACT_ATOMS: atom_id res chain seq x y z
N MET A 1 22.38 -1.38 16.99
CA MET A 1 21.54 -1.20 18.19
C MET A 1 22.37 -0.84 19.41
N LYS A 2 21.88 0.09 20.22
CA LYS A 2 22.39 0.36 21.57
C LYS A 2 22.08 -0.82 22.51
N PRO A 3 22.80 -1.00 23.63
CA PRO A 3 22.56 -2.12 24.56
C PRO A 3 21.11 -2.20 25.06
N THR A 4 20.48 -1.06 25.35
CA THR A 4 19.07 -0.99 25.78
C THR A 4 18.13 -1.48 24.68
N GLN A 5 18.34 -1.04 23.44
CA GLN A 5 17.55 -1.47 22.27
C GLN A 5 17.70 -2.97 22.01
N PHE A 6 18.89 -3.53 22.23
CA PHE A 6 19.10 -4.97 22.06
C PHE A 6 18.29 -5.80 23.07
N VAL A 7 18.27 -5.38 24.34
CA VAL A 7 17.47 -6.05 25.39
C VAL A 7 15.98 -5.95 25.07
N GLU A 8 15.53 -4.79 24.63
CA GLU A 8 14.13 -4.57 24.26
C GLU A 8 13.72 -5.36 23.03
N PHE A 9 14.56 -5.39 21.99
CA PHE A 9 14.33 -6.20 20.80
C PHE A 9 14.16 -7.68 21.16
N GLY A 10 15.01 -8.20 22.06
CA GLY A 10 14.92 -9.59 22.53
C GLY A 10 13.71 -9.87 23.43
N SER A 11 13.22 -8.87 24.16
CA SER A 11 12.10 -8.99 25.11
C SER A 11 10.74 -8.60 24.53
N PHE A 12 10.69 -8.15 23.27
CA PHE A 12 9.45 -7.77 22.60
C PHE A 12 8.46 -8.93 22.40
N ARG A 13 8.95 -10.13 22.07
CA ARG A 13 8.11 -11.30 21.71
C ARG A 13 7.77 -12.30 22.82
N PRO A 14 8.56 -12.49 23.89
CA PRO A 14 8.21 -13.40 24.97
C PRO A 14 6.81 -13.12 25.55
N GLY A 15 5.94 -14.13 25.49
CA GLY A 15 4.54 -14.04 25.93
C GLY A 15 3.63 -13.43 24.84
N HIS A 16 2.85 -14.27 24.16
CA HIS A 16 1.96 -13.83 23.07
C HIS A 16 0.92 -12.78 23.51
N ARG A 17 0.49 -12.84 24.77
CA ARG A 17 -0.44 -11.86 25.37
C ARG A 17 0.19 -10.50 25.69
N LEU A 18 1.51 -10.39 25.67
CA LEU A 18 2.23 -9.14 26.01
C LEU A 18 2.64 -8.33 24.77
N GLN A 19 2.56 -8.92 23.57
CA GLN A 19 3.10 -8.31 22.36
C GLN A 19 2.45 -6.96 22.02
N TRP A 20 1.14 -6.80 22.25
CA TRP A 20 0.45 -5.52 22.05
C TRP A 20 0.85 -4.45 23.07
N TRP A 21 1.04 -4.84 24.33
CA TRP A 21 1.55 -3.94 25.36
C TRP A 21 2.98 -3.49 25.06
N ASN A 22 3.84 -4.43 24.64
CA ASN A 22 5.21 -4.12 24.24
C ASN A 22 5.23 -3.18 23.02
N LEU A 23 4.34 -3.39 22.04
CA LEU A 23 4.19 -2.47 20.92
C LEU A 23 3.78 -1.07 21.38
N LEU A 24 2.83 -0.96 22.30
CA LEU A 24 2.39 0.33 22.83
C LEU A 24 3.53 1.07 23.54
N VAL A 25 4.33 0.34 24.34
CA VAL A 25 5.53 0.90 24.99
C VAL A 25 6.55 1.37 23.96
N VAL A 26 6.78 0.60 22.89
CA VAL A 26 7.70 0.98 21.81
C VAL A 26 7.24 2.25 21.09
N LEU A 27 5.93 2.38 20.84
CA LEU A 27 5.34 3.58 20.24
C LEU A 27 5.46 4.79 21.18
N GLU A 28 5.29 4.60 22.48
CA GLU A 28 5.32 5.67 23.46
C GLU A 28 6.73 6.19 23.77
N MET A 29 7.68 5.27 23.89
CA MET A 29 9.04 5.58 24.34
C MET A 29 10.02 5.78 23.19
N ASP A 30 9.59 5.58 21.94
CA ASP A 30 10.43 5.50 20.73
C ASP A 30 11.68 4.64 20.94
N SER A 31 11.47 3.53 21.63
CA SER A 31 12.53 2.77 22.28
C SER A 31 13.21 1.78 21.33
N LEU A 32 12.48 1.33 20.30
CA LEU A 32 13.04 0.62 19.13
C LEU A 32 12.92 1.46 17.86
N PRO A 33 13.96 1.47 16.99
CA PRO A 33 13.93 2.20 15.74
C PRO A 33 13.02 1.48 14.73
N ILE A 34 11.73 1.86 14.69
CA ILE A 34 10.70 1.28 13.81
C ILE A 34 11.09 1.33 12.32
N ALA A 35 11.93 2.30 11.93
CA ALA A 35 12.45 2.42 10.57
C ALA A 35 13.52 1.38 10.21
N GLU A 36 14.08 0.61 11.17
CA GLU A 36 15.00 -0.49 10.89
C GLU A 36 14.22 -1.74 10.43
N GLU A 37 14.66 -2.35 9.33
CA GLU A 37 13.99 -3.53 8.75
C GLU A 37 13.87 -4.70 9.75
N SER A 38 14.88 -4.93 10.59
CA SER A 38 14.83 -5.98 11.62
C SER A 38 13.71 -5.76 12.64
N VAL A 39 13.50 -4.51 13.06
CA VAL A 39 12.42 -4.10 13.98
C VAL A 39 11.07 -4.19 13.27
N ALA A 40 11.00 -3.77 12.00
CA ALA A 40 9.81 -3.89 11.18
C ALA A 40 9.33 -5.35 11.08
N ILE A 41 10.25 -6.27 10.80
CA ILE A 41 10.00 -7.72 10.78
C ILE A 41 9.51 -8.18 12.16
N LEU A 42 10.19 -7.80 13.24
CA LEU A 42 9.82 -8.18 14.61
C LEU A 42 8.37 -7.78 14.93
N ILE A 43 7.99 -6.53 14.63
CA ILE A 43 6.64 -6.02 14.88
C ILE A 43 5.62 -6.76 14.02
N MET A 44 5.86 -6.91 12.70
CA MET A 44 4.95 -7.62 11.80
C MET A 44 4.70 -9.06 12.23
N HIS A 45 5.76 -9.80 12.57
CA HIS A 45 5.63 -11.17 13.03
C HIS A 45 4.85 -11.29 14.34
N SER A 46 4.89 -10.26 15.18
CA SER A 46 4.17 -10.24 16.46
C SER A 46 2.69 -9.93 16.25
N ILE A 47 2.35 -8.88 15.50
CA ILE A 47 0.94 -8.51 15.25
C ILE A 47 0.20 -9.54 14.38
N LEU A 48 0.92 -10.37 13.61
CA LEU A 48 0.35 -11.45 12.79
C LEU A 48 0.39 -12.83 13.48
N GLN A 49 0.98 -12.94 14.67
CA GLN A 49 1.00 -14.19 15.41
C GLN A 49 -0.41 -14.52 15.89
N TYR A 50 -1.02 -15.58 15.33
CA TYR A 50 -2.35 -16.03 15.74
C TYR A 50 -2.37 -16.45 17.22
N GLY A 51 -1.47 -17.35 17.66
CA GLY A 51 -1.49 -17.86 19.03
C GLY A 51 -2.66 -18.83 19.30
N PRO A 52 -2.80 -19.35 20.53
CA PRO A 52 -3.91 -20.23 20.88
C PRO A 52 -5.24 -19.47 20.88
N VAL A 53 -6.33 -20.16 20.55
CA VAL A 53 -7.70 -19.65 20.72
C VAL A 53 -8.16 -20.07 22.11
N ALA A 54 -8.67 -19.12 22.89
CA ALA A 54 -9.25 -19.41 24.19
C ALA A 54 -10.49 -20.31 23.98
N MET A 55 -10.39 -21.59 24.34
CA MET A 55 -11.57 -22.43 24.48
C MET A 55 -12.21 -22.12 25.82
N ASP A 56 -13.10 -21.13 25.84
CA ASP A 56 -13.98 -20.95 26.99
C ASP A 56 -14.87 -22.19 27.13
N CYS A 57 -15.02 -22.69 28.36
CA CYS A 57 -15.89 -23.83 28.68
C CYS A 57 -17.40 -23.53 28.46
N ASN A 58 -17.72 -22.32 27.98
CA ASN A 58 -19.07 -21.89 27.68
C ASN A 58 -19.24 -21.79 26.14
N PRO A 59 -19.89 -22.77 25.48
CA PRO A 59 -20.03 -22.81 24.03
C PRO A 59 -20.84 -21.65 23.42
N ALA A 60 -21.47 -20.81 24.26
CA ALA A 60 -22.13 -19.58 23.84
C ALA A 60 -21.18 -18.38 23.67
N ASN A 61 -19.93 -18.48 24.16
CA ASN A 61 -18.93 -17.41 24.16
C ASN A 61 -17.67 -17.83 23.40
N ASN A 62 -17.84 -18.46 22.23
CA ASN A 62 -16.72 -18.78 21.34
C ASN A 62 -16.10 -17.48 20.82
N SER A 63 -15.19 -16.90 21.59
CA SER A 63 -14.32 -15.82 21.09
C SER A 63 -13.45 -16.41 19.98
N TRP A 64 -13.77 -16.06 18.74
CA TRP A 64 -12.95 -16.38 17.58
C TRP A 64 -11.58 -15.68 17.64
N CYS A 65 -11.45 -14.66 18.52
CA CYS A 65 -10.25 -13.89 18.70
C CYS A 65 -9.19 -14.72 19.45
N PRO A 66 -8.01 -14.92 18.86
CA PRO A 66 -6.93 -15.59 19.55
C PRO A 66 -6.41 -14.80 20.75
N GLU A 67 -5.82 -15.50 21.72
CA GLU A 67 -5.27 -14.89 22.94
C GLU A 67 -4.18 -13.85 22.67
N ALA A 68 -3.47 -13.96 21.55
CA ALA A 68 -2.44 -13.00 21.16
C ALA A 68 -3.01 -11.63 20.74
N HIS A 69 -4.34 -11.53 20.60
CA HIS A 69 -5.03 -10.32 20.14
C HIS A 69 -6.16 -9.89 21.07
N GLU A 70 -6.29 -10.52 22.24
CA GLU A 70 -7.37 -10.25 23.20
C GLU A 70 -7.43 -8.77 23.61
N GLN A 71 -6.29 -8.09 23.69
CA GLN A 71 -6.21 -6.65 24.00
C GLN A 71 -6.92 -5.78 22.96
N LEU A 72 -7.06 -6.24 21.71
CA LEU A 72 -7.77 -5.50 20.66
C LEU A 72 -9.30 -5.53 20.82
N LEU A 73 -9.80 -6.29 21.79
CA LEU A 73 -11.20 -6.30 22.20
C LEU A 73 -11.49 -5.28 23.32
N ASP A 74 -10.46 -4.69 23.92
CA ASP A 74 -10.60 -3.67 24.97
C ASP A 74 -10.63 -2.26 24.37
N ASP A 75 -11.75 -1.55 24.56
CA ASP A 75 -11.97 -0.21 23.99
C ASP A 75 -10.95 0.82 24.49
N HIS A 76 -10.50 0.71 25.74
CA HIS A 76 -9.52 1.65 26.31
C HIS A 76 -8.13 1.46 25.70
N PHE A 77 -7.69 0.22 25.56
CA PHE A 77 -6.45 -0.14 24.88
C PHE A 77 -6.46 0.33 23.43
N ILE A 78 -7.57 0.11 22.71
CA ILE A 78 -7.74 0.58 21.33
C ILE A 78 -7.63 2.11 21.24
N ASP A 79 -8.28 2.85 22.14
CA ASP A 79 -8.19 4.31 22.14
C ASP A 79 -6.76 4.82 22.36
N GLU A 80 -6.02 4.21 23.29
CA GLU A 80 -4.62 4.56 23.55
C GLU A 80 -3.74 4.23 22.34
N LEU A 81 -3.91 3.04 21.75
CA LEU A 81 -3.16 2.63 20.57
C LEU A 81 -3.44 3.54 19.36
N ILE A 82 -4.71 3.92 19.12
CA ILE A 82 -5.08 4.89 18.07
C ILE A 82 -4.33 6.20 18.30
N THR A 83 -4.31 6.71 19.53
CA THR A 83 -3.68 7.99 19.86
C THR A 83 -2.17 7.96 19.57
N ARG A 84 -1.47 6.88 19.95
CA ARG A 84 -0.03 6.75 19.69
C ARG A 84 0.30 6.56 18.22
N LEU A 85 -0.52 5.82 17.48
CA LEU A 85 -0.34 5.69 16.02
C LEU A 85 -0.60 7.02 15.31
N ASP A 86 -1.62 7.78 15.72
CA ASP A 86 -1.95 9.08 15.13
C ASP A 86 -0.81 10.09 15.31
N HIS A 87 -0.28 10.20 16.54
CA HIS A 87 0.89 11.01 16.85
C HIS A 87 2.10 10.57 16.03
N ARG A 88 2.34 9.26 15.90
CA ARG A 88 3.47 8.76 15.12
C ARG A 88 3.34 9.08 13.63
N LEU A 89 2.12 9.11 13.10
CA LEU A 89 1.86 9.56 11.74
C LEU A 89 2.14 11.06 11.58
N ASP A 90 1.71 11.90 12.53
CA ASP A 90 1.99 13.34 12.51
C ASP A 90 3.51 13.61 12.53
N ASP A 91 4.25 12.91 13.39
CA ASP A 91 5.71 13.04 13.46
C ASP A 91 6.41 12.63 12.17
N CYS A 92 5.90 11.58 11.51
CA CYS A 92 6.53 11.07 10.30
C CYS A 92 6.10 11.82 9.04
N GLU A 93 4.94 12.49 9.01
CA GLU A 93 4.36 13.11 7.81
C GLU A 93 5.34 14.02 7.06
N ILE A 94 6.16 14.77 7.80
CA ILE A 94 7.17 15.69 7.24
C ILE A 94 8.45 14.94 6.84
N ASN A 95 8.68 13.75 7.38
CA ASN A 95 9.88 12.93 7.22
C ASN A 95 9.64 11.68 6.35
N TRP A 96 9.54 11.90 5.03
CA TRP A 96 9.44 10.85 4.01
C TRP A 96 10.68 9.92 3.95
N GLN A 97 11.72 10.14 4.75
CA GLN A 97 12.91 9.29 4.77
C GLN A 97 12.67 7.91 5.40
N ASN A 98 11.57 7.71 6.13
CA ASN A 98 11.29 6.49 6.88
C ASN A 98 10.03 5.76 6.37
N GLU A 99 10.07 5.26 5.13
CA GLU A 99 8.97 4.55 4.47
C GLU A 99 8.44 3.34 5.26
N LEU A 100 9.31 2.68 6.02
CA LEU A 100 8.93 1.50 6.81
C LEU A 100 8.02 1.85 8.00
N VAL A 101 8.13 3.06 8.55
CA VAL A 101 7.23 3.52 9.62
C VAL A 101 5.79 3.54 9.12
N LEU A 102 5.56 4.10 7.93
CA LEU A 102 4.23 4.15 7.32
C LEU A 102 3.67 2.75 7.03
N VAL A 103 4.50 1.83 6.53
CA VAL A 103 4.12 0.42 6.31
C VAL A 103 3.69 -0.23 7.63
N ILE A 104 4.49 -0.10 8.69
CA ILE A 104 4.22 -0.73 9.98
C ILE A 104 2.96 -0.16 10.62
N VAL A 105 2.83 1.17 10.66
CA VAL A 105 1.63 1.82 11.20
C VAL A 105 0.39 1.39 10.42
N THR A 106 0.48 1.29 9.09
CA THR A 106 -0.63 0.78 8.27
C THR A 106 -0.98 -0.67 8.63
N MET A 107 0.00 -1.56 8.75
CA MET A 107 -0.27 -2.96 9.09
C MET A 107 -0.86 -3.12 10.50
N ILE A 108 -0.40 -2.34 11.47
CA ILE A 108 -0.98 -2.32 12.82
C ILE A 108 -2.45 -1.86 12.73
N THR A 109 -2.71 -0.75 12.05
CA THR A 109 -4.05 -0.19 11.87
C THR A 109 -5.00 -1.19 11.21
N MET A 110 -4.55 -1.87 10.16
CA MET A 110 -5.36 -2.86 9.46
C MET A 110 -5.57 -4.13 10.28
N ARG A 111 -4.60 -4.52 11.12
CA ARG A 111 -4.76 -5.62 12.06
C ARG A 111 -5.80 -5.28 13.13
N MET A 112 -5.77 -4.05 13.65
CA MET A 112 -6.82 -3.52 14.53
C MET A 112 -8.17 -3.59 13.82
N LEU A 113 -8.29 -3.07 12.60
CA LEU A 113 -9.56 -3.08 11.86
C LEU A 113 -10.10 -4.50 11.60
N THR A 114 -9.22 -5.50 11.46
CA THR A 114 -9.59 -6.90 11.24
C THR A 114 -10.17 -7.55 12.50
N ILE A 115 -9.59 -7.25 13.68
CA ILE A 115 -9.91 -7.94 14.94
C ILE A 115 -10.93 -7.19 15.78
N CYS A 116 -10.82 -5.87 15.77
CA CYS A 116 -11.55 -5.00 16.65
C CYS A 116 -13.06 -5.12 16.39
N ASN A 117 -13.80 -5.33 17.49
CA ASN A 117 -15.26 -5.24 17.54
C ASN A 117 -15.67 -4.08 18.47
N SER A 118 -14.96 -2.96 18.34
CA SER A 118 -15.11 -1.78 19.18
C SER A 118 -16.06 -0.77 18.55
N SER A 119 -16.67 0.06 19.40
CA SER A 119 -17.32 1.32 19.01
C SER A 119 -16.39 2.28 18.24
N LYS A 120 -15.06 2.05 18.28
CA LYS A 120 -14.02 2.89 17.69
C LYS A 120 -13.64 2.53 16.26
N GLN A 121 -14.33 1.60 15.61
CA GLN A 121 -14.03 1.18 14.23
C GLN A 121 -13.86 2.37 13.26
N ASN A 122 -14.73 3.38 13.34
CA ASN A 122 -14.64 4.58 12.48
C ASN A 122 -13.32 5.36 12.67
N ARG A 123 -12.77 5.40 13.89
CA ARG A 123 -11.47 6.04 14.16
C ARG A 123 -10.32 5.24 13.56
N ILE A 124 -10.41 3.91 13.57
CA ILE A 124 -9.42 3.03 12.93
C ILE A 124 -9.47 3.19 11.41
N VAL A 125 -10.66 3.29 10.82
CA VAL A 125 -10.84 3.59 9.39
C VAL A 125 -10.23 4.96 9.04
N TYR A 126 -10.45 5.97 9.88
CA TYR A 126 -9.84 7.29 9.71
C TYR A 126 -8.31 7.20 9.71
N LEU A 127 -7.69 6.45 10.63
CA LEU A 127 -6.25 6.21 10.63
C LEU A 127 -5.77 5.55 9.34
N ALA A 128 -6.49 4.53 8.84
CA ALA A 128 -6.12 3.86 7.58
C ALA A 128 -6.16 4.83 6.39
N ILE A 129 -7.16 5.72 6.34
CA ILE A 129 -7.25 6.78 5.33
C ILE A 129 -6.12 7.81 5.50
N LYS A 130 -5.76 8.18 6.74
CA LYS A 130 -4.64 9.08 7.04
C LYS A 130 -3.32 8.50 6.53
N CYS A 131 -3.04 7.22 6.79
CA CYS A 131 -1.86 6.53 6.25
C CYS A 131 -1.81 6.63 4.72
N ARG A 132 -2.95 6.38 4.05
CA ARG A 132 -3.04 6.46 2.58
C ARG A 132 -2.70 7.84 2.06
N ARG A 133 -3.27 8.90 2.67
CA ARG A 133 -3.03 10.29 2.27
C ARG A 133 -1.58 10.71 2.46
N ILE A 134 -0.96 10.34 3.58
CA ILE A 134 0.46 10.58 3.82
C ILE A 134 1.31 9.88 2.74
N GLY A 135 0.98 8.62 2.43
CA GLY A 135 1.68 7.88 1.38
C GLY A 135 1.54 8.49 0.00
N GLU A 136 0.35 8.93 -0.38
CA GLU A 136 0.10 9.66 -1.64
C GLU A 136 0.93 10.95 -1.71
N ASN A 137 0.92 11.76 -0.65
CA ASN A 137 1.72 12.97 -0.57
C ASN A 137 3.23 12.68 -0.71
N TRP A 138 3.72 11.60 -0.07
CA TRP A 138 5.12 11.20 -0.19
C TRP A 138 5.48 10.72 -1.59
N ILE A 139 4.59 9.99 -2.26
CA ILE A 139 4.78 9.58 -3.65
C ILE A 139 4.97 10.82 -4.54
N ASP A 140 4.12 11.83 -4.38
CA ASP A 140 4.20 13.07 -5.15
C ASP A 140 5.53 13.81 -4.86
N LEU A 141 5.86 14.01 -3.58
CA LEU A 141 7.11 14.66 -3.16
C LEU A 141 8.36 13.93 -3.66
N ILE A 142 8.41 12.60 -3.55
CA ILE A 142 9.56 11.82 -4.01
C ILE A 142 9.66 11.86 -5.54
N SER A 143 8.52 11.82 -6.24
CA SER A 143 8.46 11.92 -7.70
C SER A 143 8.98 13.28 -8.20
N GLU A 144 8.63 14.37 -7.53
CA GLU A 144 9.17 15.70 -7.81
C GLU A 144 10.69 15.75 -7.60
N ASN A 145 11.19 15.15 -6.51
CA ASN A 145 12.64 15.08 -6.25
C ASN A 145 13.39 14.31 -7.34
N ILE A 146 12.83 13.19 -7.84
CA ILE A 146 13.44 12.43 -8.95
C ILE A 146 13.60 13.30 -10.21
N GLN A 147 12.66 14.21 -10.49
CA GLN A 147 12.72 15.09 -11.66
C GLN A 147 13.81 16.17 -11.55
N ILE A 148 14.20 16.56 -10.34
CA ILE A 148 15.19 17.60 -10.08
C ILE A 148 16.62 17.04 -10.06
N ILE A 149 16.77 15.78 -9.63
CA ILE A 149 18.08 15.12 -9.53
C ILE A 149 18.69 14.92 -10.93
N SER A 150 19.99 15.21 -11.05
CA SER A 150 20.75 14.98 -12.28
C SER A 150 20.65 13.51 -12.72
N SER A 151 20.46 13.28 -14.02
CA SER A 151 20.43 11.93 -14.59
C SER A 151 21.71 11.12 -14.29
N SER A 152 22.82 11.80 -14.04
CA SER A 152 24.09 11.19 -13.65
C SER A 152 24.07 10.53 -12.26
N ALA A 153 23.09 10.84 -11.41
CA ALA A 153 22.92 10.27 -10.07
C ALA A 153 21.99 9.02 -10.09
N PHE A 154 22.23 8.12 -11.05
CA PHE A 154 21.40 6.93 -11.29
C PHE A 154 21.08 6.13 -10.02
N ASN A 155 22.09 5.87 -9.17
CA ASN A 155 21.90 5.09 -7.94
C ASN A 155 20.98 5.78 -6.92
N GLU A 156 20.91 7.11 -6.89
CA GLU A 156 20.02 7.85 -5.99
C GLU A 156 18.58 7.79 -6.50
N ILE A 157 18.38 7.95 -7.81
CA ILE A 157 17.07 7.80 -8.46
C ILE A 157 16.50 6.41 -8.19
N GLU A 158 17.30 5.35 -8.35
CA GLU A 158 16.86 3.97 -8.10
C GLU A 158 16.44 3.72 -6.65
N LYS A 159 17.13 4.34 -5.68
CA LYS A 159 16.74 4.28 -4.25
C LYS A 159 15.41 5.00 -4.01
N LEU A 160 15.21 6.17 -4.62
CA LEU A 160 13.96 6.90 -4.51
C LEU A 160 12.79 6.16 -5.17
N ARG A 161 13.02 5.51 -6.32
CA ARG A 161 12.02 4.62 -6.94
C ARG A 161 11.63 3.46 -6.03
N LEU A 162 12.61 2.80 -5.40
CA LEU A 162 12.32 1.73 -4.44
C LEU A 162 11.51 2.27 -3.24
N LYS A 163 11.84 3.46 -2.77
CA LYS A 163 11.08 4.12 -1.70
C LYS A 163 9.63 4.39 -2.12
N ILE A 164 9.41 4.92 -3.33
CA ILE A 164 8.05 5.08 -3.90
C ILE A 164 7.30 3.75 -3.92
N VAL A 165 7.96 2.65 -4.30
CA VAL A 165 7.34 1.31 -4.29
C VAL A 165 6.90 0.92 -2.87
N ILE A 166 7.77 1.09 -1.87
CA ILE A 166 7.44 0.75 -0.48
C ILE A 166 6.30 1.61 0.07
N VAL A 167 6.29 2.91 -0.24
CA VAL A 167 5.21 3.82 0.12
C VAL A 167 3.90 3.44 -0.59
N GLY A 168 3.95 3.14 -1.88
CA GLY A 168 2.79 2.64 -2.63
C GLY A 168 2.23 1.34 -2.05
N ILE A 169 3.10 0.42 -1.63
CA ILE A 169 2.69 -0.81 -0.93
C ILE A 169 1.91 -0.45 0.33
N SER A 170 2.38 0.51 1.14
CA SER A 170 1.64 0.97 2.32
C SER A 170 0.23 1.46 1.98
N CYS A 171 0.05 2.21 0.88
CA CYS A 171 -1.26 2.63 0.42
C CYS A 171 -2.16 1.43 0.05
N ILE A 172 -1.64 0.42 -0.63
CA ILE A 172 -2.39 -0.82 -0.94
C ILE A 172 -2.75 -1.60 0.33
N LEU A 173 -1.86 -1.64 1.32
CA LEU A 173 -2.12 -2.32 2.59
C LEU A 173 -3.36 -1.77 3.29
N THR A 174 -3.73 -0.50 3.10
CA THR A 174 -4.95 0.09 3.68
C THR A 174 -6.26 -0.56 3.18
N PHE A 175 -6.20 -1.44 2.19
CA PHE A 175 -7.33 -2.23 1.70
C PHE A 175 -7.28 -3.69 2.18
N SER A 176 -6.34 -4.06 3.07
CA SER A 176 -6.16 -5.41 3.59
C SER A 176 -7.21 -5.79 4.65
N THR A 177 -8.48 -5.85 4.25
CA THR A 177 -9.58 -6.26 5.13
C THR A 177 -10.48 -7.29 4.44
N HIS A 178 -11.36 -7.91 5.23
CA HIS A 178 -12.33 -8.87 4.73
C HIS A 178 -13.44 -8.16 3.93
N SER A 179 -14.12 -8.91 3.05
CA SER A 179 -15.12 -8.37 2.13
C SER A 179 -16.33 -7.71 2.81
N ASP A 180 -16.59 -8.01 4.08
CA ASP A 180 -17.63 -7.39 4.89
C ASP A 180 -17.26 -5.96 5.36
N ARG A 181 -15.97 -5.65 5.43
CA ARG A 181 -15.45 -4.35 5.90
C ARG A 181 -14.80 -3.53 4.80
N ILE A 182 -14.58 -4.07 3.61
CA ILE A 182 -13.90 -3.35 2.52
C ILE A 182 -14.67 -2.10 2.06
N ASP A 183 -16.00 -2.10 2.17
CA ASP A 183 -16.84 -0.99 1.72
C ASP A 183 -16.51 0.32 2.45
N CYS A 184 -16.12 0.28 3.73
CA CYS A 184 -15.72 1.50 4.44
C CYS A 184 -14.40 2.11 3.93
N LEU A 185 -13.62 1.35 3.15
CA LEU A 185 -12.34 1.75 2.59
C LEU A 185 -12.37 1.92 1.06
N LEU A 186 -13.41 1.41 0.39
CA LEU A 186 -13.61 1.40 -1.07
C LEU A 186 -15.06 1.78 -1.47
N SER A 187 -15.64 2.80 -0.83
CA SER A 187 -17.03 3.25 -1.09
C SER A 187 -17.17 4.45 -2.03
N SER A 188 -16.07 5.05 -2.47
CA SER A 188 -16.08 6.30 -3.25
C SER A 188 -15.13 6.26 -4.45
N ASN A 189 -15.39 7.13 -5.44
CA ASN A 189 -14.47 7.31 -6.56
C ASN A 189 -13.08 7.77 -6.11
N GLU A 190 -12.99 8.56 -5.03
CA GLU A 190 -11.71 8.96 -4.42
C GLU A 190 -10.90 7.73 -3.99
N HIS A 191 -11.52 6.80 -3.27
CA HIS A 191 -10.83 5.59 -2.80
C HIS A 191 -10.44 4.66 -3.95
N MET A 192 -11.29 4.54 -4.97
CA MET A 192 -10.98 3.77 -6.18
C MET A 192 -9.79 4.39 -6.94
N LEU A 193 -9.77 5.71 -7.09
CA LEU A 193 -8.66 6.45 -7.69
C LEU A 193 -7.35 6.23 -6.91
N SER A 194 -7.39 6.30 -5.59
CA SER A 194 -6.22 6.02 -4.74
C SER A 194 -5.68 4.61 -4.97
N LEU A 195 -6.55 3.60 -5.04
CA LEU A 195 -6.14 2.21 -5.29
C LEU A 195 -5.45 2.08 -6.67
N LEU A 196 -6.05 2.63 -7.71
CA LEU A 196 -5.49 2.59 -9.08
C LEU A 196 -4.15 3.32 -9.17
N LYS A 197 -4.05 4.51 -8.58
CA LYS A 197 -2.81 5.30 -8.53
C LYS A 197 -1.71 4.55 -7.81
N ALA A 198 -1.99 3.97 -6.64
CA ALA A 198 -1.01 3.22 -5.88
C ALA A 198 -0.53 1.98 -6.65
N ALA A 199 -1.44 1.19 -7.21
CA ALA A 199 -1.09 0.01 -8.00
C ALA A 199 -0.24 0.37 -9.22
N ASN A 200 -0.62 1.42 -9.96
CA ASN A 200 0.13 1.87 -11.14
C ASN A 200 1.49 2.45 -10.79
N THR A 201 1.56 3.25 -9.73
CA THR A 201 2.81 3.82 -9.23
C THR A 201 3.81 2.73 -8.86
N ILE A 202 3.36 1.66 -8.19
CA ILE A 202 4.19 0.49 -7.87
C ILE A 202 4.68 -0.16 -9.17
N HIS A 203 3.78 -0.44 -10.10
CA HIS A 203 4.11 -1.09 -11.36
C HIS A 203 5.20 -0.35 -12.14
N ASP A 204 4.99 0.95 -12.37
CA ASP A 204 5.89 1.76 -13.19
C ASP A 204 7.26 1.89 -12.51
N ASN A 205 7.30 2.13 -11.19
CA ASN A 205 8.57 2.26 -10.48
C ASN A 205 9.33 0.94 -10.33
N ILE A 206 8.67 -0.22 -10.38
CA ILE A 206 9.35 -1.52 -10.42
C ILE A 206 9.95 -1.79 -11.80
N ILE A 207 9.20 -1.54 -12.87
CA ILE A 207 9.70 -1.73 -14.25
C ILE A 207 10.94 -0.89 -14.50
N LEU A 208 10.95 0.33 -13.97
CA LEU A 208 12.06 1.26 -14.13
C LEU A 208 13.27 0.94 -13.28
N ASN A 209 13.04 0.31 -12.14
CA ASN A 209 14.09 0.05 -11.18
C ASN A 209 14.90 -1.16 -11.63
N LYS A 210 16.04 -0.90 -12.28
CA LYS A 210 16.97 -1.94 -12.73
C LYS A 210 17.60 -2.70 -11.55
N ASN A 211 17.58 -2.10 -10.37
CA ASN A 211 18.03 -2.72 -9.12
C ASN A 211 16.90 -3.43 -8.35
N ALA A 212 15.71 -3.61 -8.94
CA ALA A 212 14.59 -4.30 -8.30
C ALA A 212 14.94 -5.72 -7.82
N SER A 213 15.89 -6.39 -8.47
CA SER A 213 16.40 -7.70 -8.05
C SER A 213 17.13 -7.66 -6.70
N ASN A 214 17.67 -6.51 -6.29
CA ASN A 214 18.45 -6.32 -5.06
C ASN A 214 17.59 -5.96 -3.84
N MET A 215 16.26 -5.96 -3.96
CA MET A 215 15.37 -5.71 -2.82
C MET A 215 15.60 -6.73 -1.69
N SER A 216 15.43 -6.29 -0.44
CA SER A 216 15.48 -7.19 0.71
C SER A 216 14.36 -8.23 0.64
N THR A 217 14.53 -9.34 1.36
CA THR A 217 13.49 -10.37 1.46
C THR A 217 12.21 -9.81 2.08
N PHE A 218 12.34 -8.88 3.02
CA PHE A 218 11.21 -8.22 3.63
C PHE A 218 10.39 -7.40 2.64
N VAL A 219 11.05 -6.54 1.85
CA VAL A 219 10.37 -5.72 0.82
C VAL A 219 9.67 -6.62 -0.21
N ARG A 220 10.31 -7.71 -0.65
CA ARG A 220 9.66 -8.69 -1.54
C ARG A 220 8.42 -9.34 -0.92
N ASN A 221 8.44 -9.61 0.38
CA ASN A 221 7.32 -10.23 1.07
C ASN A 221 6.13 -9.27 1.18
N ILE A 222 6.34 -8.00 1.53
CA ILE A 222 5.26 -7.01 1.60
C ILE A 222 4.72 -6.68 0.19
N MET A 223 5.56 -6.69 -0.85
CA MET A 223 5.13 -6.54 -2.24
C MET A 223 4.18 -7.69 -2.65
N ARG A 224 4.57 -8.95 -2.43
CA ARG A 224 3.69 -10.10 -2.67
C ARG A 224 2.40 -10.03 -1.87
N TYR A 225 2.45 -9.47 -0.67
CA TYR A 225 1.27 -9.27 0.15
C TYR A 225 0.33 -8.22 -0.46
N SER A 226 0.86 -7.10 -0.98
CA SER A 226 0.06 -6.11 -1.72
C SER A 226 -0.56 -6.67 -3.01
N GLU A 227 0.16 -7.51 -3.76
CA GLU A 227 -0.38 -8.18 -4.95
C GLU A 227 -1.57 -9.08 -4.59
N ARG A 228 -1.46 -9.82 -3.48
CA ARG A 228 -2.58 -10.65 -2.97
C ARG A 228 -3.77 -9.79 -2.59
N ILE A 229 -3.55 -8.63 -1.96
CA ILE A 229 -4.63 -7.70 -1.62
C ILE A 229 -5.34 -7.23 -2.89
N LEU A 230 -4.61 -6.83 -3.93
CA LEU A 230 -5.19 -6.41 -5.21
C LEU A 230 -6.08 -7.52 -5.82
N VAL A 231 -5.64 -8.78 -5.78
CA VAL A 231 -6.46 -9.92 -6.23
C VAL A 231 -7.69 -10.12 -5.33
N MET A 232 -7.54 -10.01 -4.01
CA MET A 232 -8.64 -10.21 -3.06
C MET A 232 -9.72 -9.13 -3.18
N VAL A 233 -9.35 -7.87 -3.40
CA VAL A 233 -10.32 -6.75 -3.51
C VAL A 233 -10.92 -6.63 -4.91
N GLN A 234 -10.37 -7.33 -5.91
CA GLN A 234 -10.81 -7.22 -7.30
C GLN A 234 -12.32 -7.45 -7.51
N PRO A 235 -12.98 -8.44 -6.87
CA PRO A 235 -14.43 -8.60 -7.02
C PRO A 235 -15.20 -7.35 -6.59
N THR A 236 -14.83 -6.74 -5.45
CA THR A 236 -15.43 -5.49 -4.96
C THR A 236 -15.13 -4.33 -5.91
N VAL A 237 -13.90 -4.23 -6.42
CA VAL A 237 -13.53 -3.22 -7.44
C VAL A 237 -14.38 -3.37 -8.70
N ALA A 238 -14.54 -4.59 -9.20
CA ALA A 238 -15.34 -4.85 -10.40
C ALA A 238 -16.81 -4.46 -10.20
N GLU A 239 -17.38 -4.80 -9.05
CA GLU A 239 -18.74 -4.42 -8.68
C GLU A 239 -18.89 -2.90 -8.56
N PHE A 240 -17.96 -2.24 -7.88
CA PHE A 240 -17.95 -0.78 -7.72
C PHE A 240 -17.88 -0.08 -9.07
N LEU A 241 -16.92 -0.46 -9.92
CA LEU A 241 -16.75 0.11 -11.26
C LEU A 241 -17.98 -0.08 -12.13
N GLN A 242 -18.65 -1.23 -12.04
CA GLN A 242 -19.90 -1.45 -12.77
C GLN A 242 -21.02 -0.56 -12.26
N LYS A 243 -21.19 -0.43 -10.94
CA LYS A 243 -22.22 0.42 -10.32
C LYS A 243 -22.04 1.90 -10.65
N THR A 244 -20.80 2.39 -10.71
CA THR A 244 -20.47 3.79 -11.01
C THR A 244 -20.28 4.07 -12.50
N SER A 245 -20.66 3.14 -13.38
CA SER A 245 -20.48 3.28 -14.83
C SER A 245 -19.04 3.62 -15.24
N TYR A 246 -18.07 3.10 -14.50
CA TYR A 246 -16.63 3.23 -14.76
C TYR A 246 -16.08 4.67 -14.67
N GLU A 247 -16.75 5.57 -13.96
CA GLU A 247 -16.33 6.98 -13.81
C GLU A 247 -14.89 7.10 -13.27
N SER A 248 -14.54 6.31 -12.25
CA SER A 248 -13.18 6.28 -11.69
C SER A 248 -12.08 5.97 -12.72
N LEU A 249 -12.38 5.18 -13.76
CA LEU A 249 -11.40 4.90 -14.82
C LEU A 249 -11.18 6.12 -15.72
N ASN A 250 -12.23 6.90 -16.00
CA ASN A 250 -12.10 8.16 -16.73
C ASN A 250 -11.25 9.17 -15.94
N ASP A 251 -11.52 9.28 -14.63
CA ASP A 251 -10.77 10.18 -13.75
C ASP A 251 -9.31 9.76 -13.64
N PHE A 252 -9.05 8.44 -13.52
CA PHE A 252 -7.70 7.91 -13.50
C PHE A 252 -6.94 8.28 -14.79
N VAL A 253 -7.53 8.03 -15.96
CA VAL A 253 -6.89 8.37 -17.24
C VAL A 253 -6.67 9.87 -17.38
N THR A 254 -7.64 10.69 -16.97
CA THR A 254 -7.53 12.16 -17.05
C THR A 254 -6.39 12.68 -16.18
N ASN A 255 -6.19 12.09 -15.00
CA ASN A 255 -5.12 12.45 -14.07
C ASN A 255 -3.75 11.93 -14.52
N TYR A 256 -3.71 10.70 -15.06
CA TYR A 256 -2.45 10.01 -15.36
C TYR A 256 -1.91 10.33 -16.76
N TRP A 257 -2.77 10.44 -17.76
CA TRP A 257 -2.35 10.66 -19.13
C TRP A 257 -2.30 12.16 -19.48
N ALA A 258 -1.09 12.73 -19.45
CA ALA A 258 -0.85 14.16 -19.70
C ALA A 258 -1.49 14.71 -21.00
N VAL A 259 -1.67 13.87 -22.03
CA VAL A 259 -2.29 14.24 -23.31
C VAL A 259 -3.78 14.57 -23.17
N ILE A 260 -4.48 13.91 -22.25
CA ILE A 260 -5.92 14.16 -22.00
C ILE A 260 -6.10 15.31 -21.01
N ARG A 261 -5.20 15.44 -20.04
CA ARG A 261 -5.20 16.55 -19.06
C ARG A 261 -5.30 17.94 -19.71
N THR A 262 -4.78 18.11 -20.93
CA THR A 262 -4.83 19.37 -21.69
C THR A 262 -6.07 19.52 -22.58
N LYS A 263 -6.78 18.43 -22.89
CA LYS A 263 -7.96 18.40 -23.78
C LYS A 263 -9.31 18.35 -23.04
N GLY A 264 -9.32 18.10 -21.72
CA GLY A 264 -10.52 18.06 -20.88
C GLY A 264 -10.96 16.64 -20.49
N ALA A 265 -12.15 16.52 -19.88
CA ALA A 265 -12.65 15.28 -19.30
C ALA A 265 -12.90 14.17 -20.33
N MET A 266 -12.38 12.97 -20.07
CA MET A 266 -12.65 11.77 -20.85
C MET A 266 -14.05 11.24 -20.56
N LYS A 267 -14.89 11.11 -21.60
CA LYS A 267 -16.16 10.37 -21.54
C LYS A 267 -16.06 9.17 -22.46
N SER A 268 -15.44 8.09 -22.00
CA SER A 268 -15.32 6.87 -22.78
C SER A 268 -16.23 5.77 -22.25
N LYS A 269 -16.59 4.84 -23.15
CA LYS A 269 -17.32 3.63 -22.78
C LYS A 269 -16.31 2.55 -22.43
N TRP A 270 -16.14 2.28 -21.15
CA TRP A 270 -15.32 1.18 -20.67
C TRP A 270 -16.04 -0.16 -20.85
N LYS A 271 -15.28 -1.20 -21.14
CA LYS A 271 -15.75 -2.58 -21.19
C LYS A 271 -14.76 -3.45 -20.44
N LYS A 272 -15.27 -4.29 -19.54
CA LYS A 272 -14.46 -5.35 -18.93
C LYS A 272 -14.10 -6.37 -20.01
N ARG A 273 -12.83 -6.79 -20.07
CA ARG A 273 -12.33 -7.67 -21.13
C ARG A 273 -12.92 -9.08 -21.02
N ARG A 274 -13.01 -9.60 -19.80
CA ARG A 274 -13.68 -10.88 -19.49
C ARG A 274 -14.73 -10.68 -18.40
N LEU A 275 -15.77 -11.50 -18.44
CA LEU A 275 -16.85 -11.48 -17.42
C LEU A 275 -16.44 -12.10 -16.08
N ASP A 276 -15.21 -12.64 -15.97
CA ASP A 276 -14.66 -13.16 -14.72
C ASP A 276 -14.48 -12.03 -13.71
N SER A 277 -14.99 -12.18 -12.48
CA SER A 277 -14.82 -11.21 -11.40
C SER A 277 -13.36 -10.92 -11.11
N TYR A 278 -12.47 -11.90 -11.29
CA TYR A 278 -11.02 -11.78 -11.06
C TYR A 278 -10.22 -11.30 -12.29
N ASP A 279 -10.88 -10.98 -13.41
CA ASP A 279 -10.21 -10.28 -14.51
C ASP A 279 -10.02 -8.80 -14.15
N GLY A 280 -8.77 -8.35 -14.19
CA GLY A 280 -8.35 -6.97 -13.90
C GLY A 280 -8.49 -6.02 -15.09
N TRP A 281 -8.71 -6.55 -16.30
CA TRP A 281 -8.59 -5.79 -17.54
C TRP A 281 -9.88 -5.07 -17.95
N TYR A 282 -9.73 -3.77 -18.20
CA TYR A 282 -10.75 -2.90 -18.75
C TYR A 282 -10.22 -2.20 -20.00
N ASP A 283 -10.99 -2.21 -21.07
CA ASP A 283 -10.64 -1.63 -22.35
C ASP A 283 -11.60 -0.48 -22.70
N SER A 284 -11.06 0.55 -23.33
CA SER A 284 -11.82 1.66 -23.89
C SER A 284 -11.13 2.24 -25.11
N GLN A 285 -11.79 3.24 -25.72
CA GLN A 285 -11.26 3.94 -26.87
C GLN A 285 -11.39 5.45 -26.63
N TYR A 286 -10.31 6.17 -26.92
CA TYR A 286 -10.29 7.63 -26.92
C TYR A 286 -9.76 8.10 -28.27
N GLU A 287 -10.58 8.89 -28.99
CA GLU A 287 -10.33 9.22 -30.39
C GLU A 287 -10.07 7.94 -31.21
N SER A 288 -8.88 7.77 -31.79
CA SER A 288 -8.46 6.59 -32.54
C SER A 288 -7.59 5.62 -31.74
N ARG A 289 -7.32 5.89 -30.46
CA ARG A 289 -6.38 5.10 -29.65
C ARG A 289 -7.11 4.13 -28.73
N CYS A 290 -6.58 2.92 -28.64
CA CYS A 290 -7.05 1.91 -27.72
C CYS A 290 -6.43 2.15 -26.34
N ILE A 291 -7.24 2.12 -25.30
CA ILE A 291 -6.80 2.33 -23.92
C ILE A 291 -7.13 1.07 -23.12
N SER A 292 -6.18 0.58 -22.35
CA SER A 292 -6.38 -0.58 -21.48
C SER A 292 -5.83 -0.31 -20.07
N ILE A 293 -6.58 -0.71 -19.04
CA ILE A 293 -6.17 -0.67 -17.63
C ILE A 293 -6.26 -2.07 -17.04
N ASP A 294 -5.22 -2.51 -16.34
CA ASP A 294 -5.24 -3.69 -15.46
C ASP A 294 -5.23 -3.24 -14.00
N CYS A 295 -6.38 -3.38 -13.33
CA CYS A 295 -6.54 -2.96 -11.94
C CYS A 295 -5.78 -3.85 -10.94
N ILE A 296 -5.41 -5.08 -11.32
CA ILE A 296 -4.69 -6.01 -10.45
C ILE A 296 -3.19 -5.79 -10.57
N ARG A 297 -2.70 -5.60 -11.80
CA ARG A 297 -1.26 -5.36 -12.05
C ARG A 297 -0.86 -3.90 -11.92
N GLY A 298 -1.84 -2.99 -11.91
CA GLY A 298 -1.57 -1.56 -11.99
C GLY A 298 -0.98 -1.16 -13.34
N THR A 299 -1.42 -1.78 -14.44
CA THR A 299 -0.85 -1.48 -15.76
C THR A 299 -1.78 -0.58 -16.54
N PHE A 300 -1.26 0.51 -17.10
CA PHE A 300 -1.98 1.39 -18.00
C PHE A 300 -1.32 1.44 -19.38
N LEU A 301 -2.10 1.14 -20.42
CA LEU A 301 -1.63 1.03 -21.80
C LEU A 301 -2.42 1.93 -22.75
N VAL A 302 -1.71 2.56 -23.68
CA VAL A 302 -2.26 3.23 -24.86
C VAL A 302 -1.70 2.53 -26.09
N ASP A 303 -2.58 2.04 -26.96
CA ASP A 303 -2.24 1.24 -28.13
C ASP A 303 -1.34 0.04 -27.80
N ARG A 304 -1.61 -0.59 -26.64
CA ARG A 304 -0.85 -1.72 -26.05
C ARG A 304 0.58 -1.38 -25.63
N MET A 305 0.91 -0.09 -25.50
CA MET A 305 2.21 0.39 -25.03
C MET A 305 2.05 1.17 -23.72
N THR A 306 3.05 1.08 -22.84
CA THR A 306 3.17 1.93 -21.66
C THR A 306 3.43 3.38 -22.09
N ILE A 307 2.92 4.35 -21.32
CA ILE A 307 2.93 5.77 -21.72
C ILE A 307 4.26 6.44 -21.37
N ASP A 308 4.86 6.06 -20.24
CA ASP A 308 6.01 6.79 -19.70
C ASP A 308 7.35 6.21 -20.14
N PHE A 309 7.37 4.99 -20.69
CA PHE A 309 8.62 4.30 -21.06
C PHE A 309 8.53 3.66 -22.44
N LEU A 310 9.61 3.83 -23.20
CA LEU A 310 9.79 3.16 -24.47
C LEU A 310 9.88 1.63 -24.25
N PRO A 311 9.20 0.82 -25.08
CA PRO A 311 9.27 -0.64 -25.02
C PRO A 311 10.71 -1.15 -24.99
N GLU A 312 10.93 -2.26 -24.27
CA GLU A 312 12.26 -2.90 -24.16
C GLU A 312 12.89 -3.17 -25.53
N LYS A 313 12.07 -3.55 -26.53
CA LYS A 313 12.51 -3.75 -27.91
C LYS A 313 13.15 -2.51 -28.56
N ILE A 314 12.73 -1.32 -28.15
CA ILE A 314 13.30 -0.05 -28.62
C ILE A 314 14.48 0.33 -27.74
N THR A 315 14.38 0.21 -26.41
CA THR A 315 15.45 0.63 -25.49
C THR A 315 16.67 -0.29 -25.50
N THR A 316 16.52 -1.54 -25.96
CA THR A 316 17.61 -2.50 -26.19
C THR A 316 18.14 -2.48 -27.62
N ASP A 317 17.54 -1.71 -28.54
CA ASP A 317 18.00 -1.59 -29.92
C ASP A 317 19.36 -0.89 -29.98
N ALA A 318 20.30 -1.44 -30.75
CA ALA A 318 21.66 -0.93 -30.85
C ALA A 318 21.72 0.53 -31.34
N LEU A 319 20.78 0.97 -32.19
CA LEU A 319 20.68 2.36 -32.63
C LEU A 319 20.18 3.27 -31.52
N PHE A 320 19.18 2.83 -30.75
CA PHE A 320 18.66 3.59 -29.63
C PHE A 320 19.73 3.76 -28.54
N VAL A 321 20.42 2.67 -28.16
CA VAL A 321 21.53 2.70 -27.21
C VAL A 321 22.69 3.56 -27.73
N ARG A 322 22.99 3.52 -29.02
CA ARG A 322 24.05 4.36 -29.60
C ARG A 322 23.72 5.86 -29.54
N VAL A 323 22.45 6.23 -29.74
CA VAL A 323 22.03 7.64 -29.80
C VAL A 323 21.70 8.20 -28.41
N PHE A 324 21.12 7.39 -27.52
CA PHE A 324 20.59 7.82 -26.22
C PHE A 324 21.21 7.12 -25.02
N GLY A 325 22.04 6.09 -25.21
CA GLY A 325 22.58 5.24 -24.13
C GLY A 325 23.80 5.79 -23.38
N ASN A 326 24.20 7.04 -23.65
CA ASN A 326 25.28 7.75 -22.93
C ASN A 326 24.73 8.97 -22.16
N CYS A 327 23.80 8.74 -21.23
CA CYS A 327 23.38 9.74 -20.22
C CYS A 327 23.29 9.10 -18.85
#